data_AF-A0A8C7JFF7-F1
#
_entry.id   AF-A0A8C7JFF7-F1
#
_cell.length_a   1.000
_cell.length_b   1.000
_cell.length_c   1.000
_cell.angle_alpha   90.00
_cell.angle_beta   90.00
_cell.angle_gamma   90.00
#
_symmetry.space_group_name_H-M   'P 1'
#
loop_
_entity.id
_entity.type
_entity.pdbx_description
1 polymer ?
#
loop_
_entity_poly.entity_id
_entity_poly.type
_entity_poly.pdbx_seq_one_letter_code
_entity_poly.pdbx_strand_id
1 'polypeptide(L)'
;PFILTKGLENLQASVAYLGSKKFSAESVASMVSRAPYLLNFSVKRMDNRLGFYQQQLGLSAQKTRDFVVRLPRLPCGSLEPVKKNLKVPNAKYLCIKERHLFLQYLDKAQYDPAKPNYDRAKPNYISLDKLVSLPDEAFCNEVAAATLKDFELFQKTV
;
A
#
# COMPACT_ATOMS: atom_id res chain seq x y z
N PRO A 1 -27.12 -12.16 12.64
CA PRO A 1 -25.80 -12.12 11.95
C PRO A 1 -25.83 -13.00 10.67
N PHE A 2 -25.49 -12.44 9.49
CA PHE A 2 -25.55 -13.16 8.19
C PHE A 2 -24.61 -14.37 8.06
N ILE A 3 -23.67 -14.55 8.99
CA ILE A 3 -22.80 -15.74 9.00
C ILE A 3 -23.58 -17.02 9.33
N LEU A 4 -24.70 -16.89 10.05
CA LEU A 4 -25.57 -18.01 10.45
C LEU A 4 -26.59 -18.39 9.36
N THR A 5 -26.67 -17.63 8.27
CA THR A 5 -27.64 -17.87 7.18
C THR A 5 -27.04 -18.65 6.02
N LYS A 6 -25.74 -18.97 6.05
CA LYS A 6 -25.08 -19.82 5.04
C LYS A 6 -24.83 -21.22 5.59
N GLY A 7 -24.93 -22.21 4.71
CA GLY A 7 -24.53 -23.58 5.01
C GLY A 7 -23.05 -23.64 5.44
N LEU A 8 -22.77 -24.44 6.47
CA LEU A 8 -21.46 -24.62 7.07
C LEU A 8 -20.39 -24.98 6.03
N GLU A 9 -20.77 -25.70 4.99
CA GLU A 9 -19.94 -26.10 3.86
C GLU A 9 -19.31 -24.91 3.13
N ASN A 10 -20.06 -23.82 2.92
CA ASN A 10 -19.54 -22.62 2.25
C ASN A 10 -18.51 -21.87 3.11
N LEU A 11 -18.72 -21.86 4.43
CA LEU A 11 -17.78 -21.25 5.38
C LEU A 11 -16.49 -22.07 5.43
N GLN A 12 -16.61 -23.40 5.52
CA GLN A 12 -15.48 -24.31 5.57
C GLN A 12 -14.67 -24.30 4.27
N ALA A 13 -15.34 -24.27 3.10
CA ALA A 13 -14.67 -24.13 1.81
C ALA A 13 -13.91 -22.79 1.69
N SER A 14 -14.46 -21.70 2.20
CA SER A 14 -13.80 -20.38 2.19
C SER A 14 -12.56 -20.36 3.08
N VAL A 15 -12.63 -20.95 4.27
CA VAL A 15 -11.47 -21.09 5.18
C VAL A 15 -10.40 -21.99 4.57
N ALA A 16 -10.79 -23.13 4.00
CA ALA A 16 -9.86 -24.05 3.33
C ALA A 16 -9.16 -23.38 2.14
N TYR A 17 -9.88 -22.58 1.35
CA TYR A 17 -9.32 -21.80 0.26
C TYR A 17 -8.33 -20.73 0.73
N LEU A 18 -8.63 -20.00 1.81
CA LEU A 18 -7.66 -19.07 2.39
C LEU A 18 -6.39 -19.82 2.87
N GLY A 19 -6.55 -21.00 3.45
CA GLY A 19 -5.43 -21.89 3.78
C GLY A 19 -4.59 -22.25 2.55
N SER A 20 -5.21 -22.64 1.44
CA SER A 20 -4.48 -22.99 0.21
C SER A 20 -3.73 -21.82 -0.41
N LYS A 21 -4.19 -20.58 -0.16
CA LYS A 21 -3.47 -19.34 -0.54
C LYS A 21 -2.36 -18.94 0.44
N LYS A 22 -2.06 -19.78 1.44
CA LYS A 22 -1.02 -19.59 2.47
C LYS A 22 -1.34 -18.50 3.50
N PHE A 23 -2.61 -18.26 3.82
CA PHE A 23 -2.97 -17.45 4.99
C PHE A 23 -2.81 -18.30 6.26
N SER A 24 -2.21 -17.75 7.32
CA SER A 24 -2.11 -18.44 8.61
C SER A 24 -3.48 -18.50 9.29
N ALA A 25 -3.72 -19.53 10.12
CA ALA A 25 -4.96 -19.67 10.88
C ALA A 25 -5.24 -18.43 11.76
N GLU A 26 -4.19 -17.88 12.38
CA GLU A 26 -4.27 -16.65 13.16
C GLU A 26 -4.67 -15.44 12.32
N SER A 27 -4.08 -15.28 11.12
CA SER A 27 -4.45 -14.22 10.20
C SER A 27 -5.90 -14.33 9.76
N VAL A 28 -6.35 -15.56 9.44
CA VAL A 28 -7.76 -15.81 9.07
C VAL A 28 -8.69 -15.46 10.23
N ALA A 29 -8.40 -15.91 11.46
CA ALA A 29 -9.20 -15.56 12.63
C ALA A 29 -9.28 -14.05 12.88
N SER A 30 -8.15 -13.35 12.77
CA SER A 30 -8.07 -11.88 12.87
C SER A 30 -8.84 -11.17 11.76
N MET A 31 -8.83 -11.71 10.54
CA MET A 31 -9.59 -11.14 9.42
C MET A 31 -11.10 -11.32 9.61
N VAL A 32 -11.53 -12.52 10.00
CA VAL A 32 -12.95 -12.88 10.16
C VAL A 32 -13.59 -12.10 11.32
N SER A 33 -12.86 -11.91 12.43
CA SER A 33 -13.36 -11.08 13.55
C SER A 33 -13.59 -9.61 13.15
N ARG A 34 -12.77 -9.05 12.26
CA ARG A 34 -12.90 -7.65 11.78
C ARG A 34 -13.81 -7.51 10.56
N ALA A 35 -13.99 -8.57 9.78
CA ALA A 35 -14.77 -8.62 8.55
C ALA A 35 -15.48 -9.98 8.38
N PRO A 36 -16.53 -10.27 9.16
CA PRO A 36 -17.21 -11.57 9.16
C PRO A 36 -17.85 -11.93 7.82
N TYR A 37 -18.24 -10.92 7.03
CA TYR A 37 -18.77 -11.11 5.67
C TYR A 37 -17.77 -11.70 4.68
N LEU A 38 -16.47 -11.75 5.00
CA LEU A 38 -15.46 -12.36 4.14
C LEU A 38 -15.78 -13.83 3.85
N LEU A 39 -16.23 -14.58 4.87
CA LEU A 39 -16.60 -15.99 4.71
C LEU A 39 -17.93 -16.18 3.97
N ASN A 40 -18.68 -15.09 3.74
CA ASN A 40 -19.88 -15.14 2.90
C ASN A 40 -19.55 -15.08 1.40
N PHE A 41 -18.29 -15.04 1.00
CA PHE A 41 -17.93 -15.08 -0.41
C PHE A 41 -17.83 -16.50 -0.94
N SER A 42 -18.20 -16.70 -2.20
CA SER A 42 -17.78 -17.92 -2.87
C SER A 42 -16.28 -17.89 -3.08
N VAL A 43 -15.66 -19.08 -3.12
CA VAL A 43 -14.23 -19.25 -3.43
C VAL A 43 -13.85 -18.48 -4.71
N LYS A 44 -14.66 -18.59 -5.77
CA LYS A 44 -14.48 -17.86 -7.04
C LYS A 44 -14.48 -16.34 -6.84
N ARG A 45 -15.41 -15.79 -6.04
CA ARG A 45 -15.47 -14.35 -5.76
C ARG A 45 -14.24 -13.90 -4.98
N MET A 46 -13.79 -14.70 -4.02
CA MET A 46 -12.61 -14.39 -3.21
C MET A 46 -11.34 -14.39 -4.07
N ASP A 47 -11.16 -15.40 -4.92
CA ASP A 47 -10.04 -15.48 -5.86
C ASP A 47 -10.00 -14.29 -6.82
N ASN A 48 -11.14 -13.94 -7.43
CA ASN A 48 -11.24 -12.76 -8.29
C ASN A 48 -10.89 -11.46 -7.56
N ARG A 49 -11.26 -11.32 -6.28
CA ARG A 49 -10.93 -10.13 -5.46
C ARG A 49 -9.45 -10.07 -5.15
N LEU A 50 -8.84 -11.18 -4.75
CA LEU A 50 -7.39 -11.25 -4.48
C LEU A 50 -6.59 -10.96 -5.76
N GLY A 51 -6.97 -11.58 -6.88
CA GLY A 51 -6.37 -11.35 -8.19
C GLY A 51 -6.48 -9.89 -8.65
N PHE A 52 -7.63 -9.25 -8.43
CA PHE A 52 -7.81 -7.83 -8.72
C PHE A 52 -6.78 -6.96 -8.01
N TYR A 53 -6.61 -7.09 -6.68
CA TYR A 53 -5.63 -6.28 -5.95
C TYR A 53 -4.19 -6.60 -6.35
N GLN A 54 -3.89 -7.86 -6.59
CA GLN A 54 -2.57 -8.28 -7.03
C GLN A 54 -2.19 -7.62 -8.37
N GLN A 55 -3.08 -7.65 -9.36
CA GLN A 55 -2.84 -7.09 -10.69
C GLN A 55 -2.88 -5.57 -10.69
N GLN A 56 -3.88 -4.96 -10.05
CA GLN A 56 -4.04 -3.50 -10.08
C GLN A 56 -2.97 -2.75 -9.28
N LEU A 57 -2.41 -3.37 -8.24
CA LEU A 57 -1.39 -2.75 -7.39
C LEU A 57 0.02 -3.29 -7.66
N GLY A 58 0.19 -4.20 -8.62
CA GLY A 58 1.50 -4.80 -8.94
C GLY A 58 2.15 -5.54 -7.76
N LEU A 59 1.35 -6.15 -6.88
CA LEU A 59 1.83 -6.78 -5.66
C LEU A 59 2.27 -8.24 -5.89
N SER A 60 3.24 -8.69 -5.11
CA SER A 60 3.53 -10.13 -5.01
C SER A 60 2.44 -10.84 -4.21
N ALA A 61 2.31 -12.16 -4.36
CA ALA A 61 1.33 -12.94 -3.60
C ALA A 61 1.45 -12.74 -2.08
N GLN A 62 2.67 -12.64 -1.54
CA GLN A 62 2.89 -12.35 -0.12
C GLN A 62 2.40 -10.95 0.25
N LYS A 63 2.79 -9.93 -0.51
CA LYS A 63 2.36 -8.54 -0.25
C LYS A 63 0.84 -8.39 -0.37
N THR A 64 0.19 -9.11 -1.29
CA THR A 64 -1.27 -9.16 -1.40
C THR A 64 -1.92 -9.77 -0.16
N ARG A 65 -1.36 -10.86 0.39
CA ARG A 65 -1.82 -11.41 1.67
C ARG A 65 -1.69 -10.39 2.79
N ASP A 66 -0.50 -9.82 2.98
CA ASP A 66 -0.22 -8.87 4.06
C ASP A 66 -1.14 -7.63 3.98
N PHE A 67 -1.44 -7.20 2.75
CA PHE A 67 -2.39 -6.11 2.48
C PHE A 67 -3.82 -6.49 2.90
N VAL A 68 -4.31 -7.65 2.48
CA VAL A 68 -5.67 -8.13 2.79
C VAL A 68 -5.83 -8.47 4.28
N VAL A 69 -4.79 -8.98 4.93
CA VAL A 69 -4.76 -9.21 6.38
C VAL A 69 -4.87 -7.89 7.14
N ARG A 70 -4.17 -6.83 6.69
CA ARG A 70 -4.28 -5.51 7.33
C ARG A 70 -5.64 -4.86 7.10
N LEU A 71 -6.20 -5.00 5.89
CA LEU A 71 -7.45 -4.34 5.47
C LEU A 71 -8.53 -5.35 5.02
N PRO A 72 -9.05 -6.21 5.93
CA PRO A 72 -9.93 -7.32 5.56
C PRO A 72 -11.31 -6.90 5.02
N ARG A 73 -11.73 -5.66 5.27
CA ARG A 73 -12.98 -5.10 4.74
C ARG A 73 -12.88 -4.66 3.28
N LEU A 74 -11.67 -4.36 2.81
CA LEU A 74 -11.43 -3.88 1.47
C LEU A 74 -11.84 -4.89 0.36
N PRO A 75 -11.52 -6.19 0.45
CA PRO A 75 -12.04 -7.16 -0.53
C PRO A 75 -13.55 -7.39 -0.40
N CYS A 76 -14.14 -7.10 0.77
CA CYS A 76 -15.56 -7.34 1.03
C CYS A 76 -16.51 -6.36 0.28
N GLY A 77 -16.03 -5.17 -0.10
CA GLY A 77 -16.83 -4.13 -0.73
C GLY A 77 -16.97 -4.24 -2.26
N SER A 78 -17.64 -3.24 -2.86
CA SER A 78 -17.55 -2.99 -4.31
C SER A 78 -16.11 -2.59 -4.68
N LEU A 79 -15.65 -3.05 -5.84
CA LEU A 79 -14.35 -2.62 -6.38
C LEU A 79 -14.43 -1.28 -7.11
N GLU A 80 -15.62 -0.78 -7.42
CA GLU A 80 -15.76 0.45 -8.21
C GLU A 80 -15.17 1.67 -7.49
N PRO A 81 -15.41 1.90 -6.18
CA PRO A 81 -14.75 2.99 -5.47
C PRO A 81 -13.23 2.84 -5.49
N VAL A 82 -12.72 1.60 -5.37
CA VAL A 82 -11.28 1.33 -5.42
C VAL A 82 -10.72 1.67 -6.80
N LYS A 83 -11.35 1.18 -7.88
CA LYS A 83 -10.97 1.48 -9.26
C LYS A 83 -10.97 2.99 -9.54
N LYS A 84 -11.98 3.71 -9.06
CA LYS A 84 -12.07 5.17 -9.20
C LYS A 84 -10.95 5.87 -8.45
N ASN A 85 -10.73 5.53 -7.19
CA ASN A 85 -9.67 6.15 -6.37
C ASN A 85 -8.26 5.84 -6.89
N LEU A 86 -8.03 4.66 -7.48
CA LEU A 86 -6.74 4.33 -8.11
C LEU A 86 -6.48 5.11 -9.40
N LYS A 87 -7.52 5.55 -10.10
CA LYS A 87 -7.40 6.37 -11.31
C LYS A 87 -7.21 7.86 -11.03
N VAL A 88 -7.66 8.33 -9.87
CA VAL A 88 -7.56 9.75 -9.50
C VAL A 88 -6.22 9.97 -8.80
N PRO A 89 -5.33 10.83 -9.33
CA PRO A 89 -4.14 11.23 -8.59
C PRO A 89 -4.58 11.97 -7.33
N ASN A 90 -4.27 11.41 -6.17
CA ASN A 90 -4.50 12.11 -4.90
C ASN A 90 -3.47 13.26 -4.81
N ALA A 91 -3.89 14.46 -4.37
CA ALA A 91 -2.97 15.59 -4.19
C ALA A 91 -1.74 15.22 -3.34
N LYS A 92 -1.93 14.39 -2.29
CA LYS A 92 -0.82 13.86 -1.49
C LYS A 92 0.07 12.91 -2.28
N TYR A 93 -0.51 12.08 -3.16
CA TYR A 93 0.27 11.20 -4.03
C TYR A 93 1.10 12.00 -5.04
N LEU A 94 0.52 13.04 -5.65
CA LEU A 94 1.25 13.93 -6.56
C LEU A 94 2.41 14.63 -5.85
N CYS A 95 2.17 15.20 -4.67
CA CYS A 95 3.21 15.84 -3.86
C CYS A 95 4.36 14.88 -3.53
N ILE A 96 4.05 13.66 -3.05
CA ILE A 96 5.06 12.65 -2.75
C ILE A 96 5.84 12.24 -4.01
N LYS A 97 5.14 12.10 -5.14
CA LYS A 97 5.74 11.74 -6.42
C LYS A 97 6.71 12.82 -6.90
N GLU A 98 6.31 14.08 -6.89
CA GLU A 98 7.16 15.21 -7.29
C GLU A 98 8.40 15.30 -6.41
N ARG A 99 8.24 15.22 -5.09
CA ARG A 99 9.36 15.22 -4.14
C ARG A 99 10.31 14.04 -4.33
N HIS A 100 9.77 12.84 -4.56
CA HIS A 100 10.57 11.66 -4.87
C HIS A 100 11.37 11.83 -6.17
N LEU A 101 10.71 12.30 -7.23
CA LEU A 101 11.35 12.54 -8.52
C LEU A 101 12.45 13.61 -8.42
N PHE A 102 12.22 14.67 -7.65
CA PHE A 102 13.22 15.70 -7.40
C PHE A 102 14.43 15.15 -6.64
N LEU A 103 14.20 14.33 -5.61
CA LEU A 103 15.31 13.65 -4.91
C LEU A 103 16.04 12.65 -5.81
N GLN A 104 15.36 12.00 -6.76
CA GLN A 104 16.02 11.15 -7.76
C GLN A 104 16.87 11.98 -8.71
N TYR A 105 16.36 13.11 -9.19
CA TYR A 105 17.09 14.05 -10.03
C TYR A 105 18.38 14.55 -9.36
N LEU A 106 18.35 14.75 -8.04
CA LEU A 106 19.50 15.17 -7.22
C LEU A 106 20.40 14.00 -6.76
N ASP A 107 20.10 12.75 -7.13
CA ASP A 107 20.76 11.53 -6.65
C ASP A 107 20.78 11.39 -5.10
N LYS A 108 19.69 11.83 -4.46
CA LYS A 108 19.48 11.81 -3.00
C LYS A 108 18.38 10.86 -2.54
N ALA A 109 17.67 10.20 -3.46
CA ALA A 109 16.54 9.32 -3.14
C ALA A 109 16.99 8.01 -2.47
N GLN A 110 17.21 8.06 -1.15
CA GLN A 110 17.51 6.90 -0.31
C GLN A 110 16.49 6.79 0.83
N TYR A 111 15.77 5.67 0.89
CA TYR A 111 14.72 5.41 1.88
C TYR A 111 14.96 4.13 2.68
N ASP A 112 16.11 3.47 2.51
CA ASP A 112 16.44 2.24 3.20
C ASP A 112 17.21 2.54 4.50
N PRO A 113 16.64 2.30 5.70
CA PRO A 113 17.34 2.53 6.96
C PRO A 113 18.42 1.47 7.24
N ALA A 114 18.38 0.33 6.53
CA ALA A 114 19.30 -0.78 6.74
C ALA A 114 20.54 -0.71 5.85
N LYS A 115 20.57 0.18 4.85
CA LYS A 115 21.81 0.51 4.14
C LYS A 115 22.69 1.33 5.09
N PRO A 116 23.77 0.75 5.64
CA PRO A 116 24.67 1.51 6.50
C PRO A 116 25.30 2.61 5.65
N ASN A 117 25.49 3.77 6.26
CA ASN A 117 26.22 4.89 5.66
C ASN A 117 27.68 4.45 5.53
N TYR A 118 27.99 3.75 4.44
CA TYR A 118 29.32 3.18 4.19
C TYR A 118 30.38 4.29 4.16
N ASP A 119 29.97 5.51 3.81
CA ASP A 119 30.76 6.71 3.93
C ASP A 119 30.32 7.51 5.18
N ARG A 120 31.23 7.64 6.18
CA ARG A 120 31.01 8.46 7.38
C ARG A 120 30.69 9.93 7.05
N ALA A 121 30.95 10.36 5.82
CA ALA A 121 30.70 11.73 5.36
C ALA A 121 29.28 11.99 4.81
N LYS A 122 28.46 10.97 4.51
CA LYS A 122 27.11 11.16 3.96
C LYS A 122 26.09 10.14 4.48
N PRO A 123 25.47 10.37 5.64
CA PRO A 123 24.23 9.71 6.00
C PRO A 123 23.08 10.24 5.15
N ASN A 124 22.67 9.51 4.10
CA ASN A 124 21.64 9.99 3.16
C ASN A 124 20.26 9.33 3.33
N TYR A 125 20.02 8.60 4.42
CA TYR A 125 18.69 8.06 4.71
C TYR A 125 17.65 9.18 4.88
N ILE A 126 16.60 9.13 4.07
CA ILE A 126 15.42 9.99 4.15
C ILE A 126 14.25 9.15 4.65
N SER A 127 13.74 9.48 5.84
CA SER A 127 12.52 8.86 6.34
C SER A 127 11.32 9.27 5.48
N LEU A 128 10.39 8.33 5.25
CA LEU A 128 9.15 8.61 4.52
C LEU A 128 8.29 9.69 5.19
N ASP A 129 8.35 9.82 6.52
CA ASP A 129 7.63 10.88 7.24
C ASP A 129 8.09 12.28 6.81
N LYS A 130 9.40 12.53 6.76
CA LYS A 130 9.96 13.79 6.23
C LYS A 130 9.51 14.09 4.80
N LEU A 131 9.37 13.06 3.96
CA LEU A 131 8.93 13.22 2.57
C LEU A 131 7.45 13.67 2.49
N VAL A 132 6.61 13.19 3.39
CA VAL A 132 5.14 13.38 3.34
C VAL A 132 4.68 14.59 4.16
N SER A 133 5.33 14.84 5.30
CA SER A 133 4.81 15.71 6.35
C SER A 133 5.41 17.13 6.34
N LEU A 134 6.61 17.31 5.77
CA LEU A 134 7.28 18.62 5.75
C LEU A 134 6.60 19.59 4.77
N PRO A 135 6.57 20.91 5.06
CA PRO A 135 6.30 21.96 4.07
C PRO A 135 7.36 21.98 2.96
N ASP A 136 7.03 22.52 1.78
CA ASP A 136 7.96 22.51 0.63
C ASP A 136 9.28 23.24 0.90
N GLU A 137 9.26 24.36 1.62
CA GLU A 137 10.47 25.09 1.99
C GLU A 137 11.39 24.28 2.91
N ALA A 138 10.82 23.66 3.96
CA ALA A 138 11.56 22.79 4.87
C ALA A 138 12.07 21.54 4.16
N PHE A 139 11.26 20.94 3.28
CA PHE A 139 11.69 19.81 2.45
C PHE A 139 12.89 20.18 1.55
N CYS A 140 12.84 21.33 0.87
CA CYS A 140 13.92 21.77 -0.02
C CYS A 140 15.21 22.00 0.77
N ASN A 141 15.14 22.72 1.89
CA ASN A 141 16.31 23.08 2.69
C ASN A 141 16.89 21.88 3.46
N GLU A 142 16.06 21.14 4.18
CA GLU A 142 16.51 20.12 5.14
C GLU A 142 16.72 18.74 4.52
N VAL A 143 16.01 18.42 3.42
CA VAL A 143 16.05 17.08 2.80
C VAL A 143 16.76 17.13 1.46
N ALA A 144 16.32 18.01 0.55
CA ALA A 144 16.92 18.12 -0.78
C ALA A 144 18.25 18.89 -0.78
N ALA A 145 18.52 19.70 0.25
CA ALA A 145 19.57 20.71 0.28
C ALA A 145 19.63 21.50 -1.04
N ALA A 146 18.47 22.01 -1.44
CA ALA A 146 18.21 22.80 -2.64
C ALA A 146 17.29 23.99 -2.27
N THR A 147 17.15 24.96 -3.16
CA THR A 147 16.23 26.09 -2.89
C THR A 147 14.81 25.75 -3.31
N LEU A 148 13.82 26.43 -2.72
CA LEU A 148 12.42 26.32 -3.15
C LEU A 148 12.25 26.64 -4.64
N LYS A 149 13.02 27.61 -5.15
CA LYS A 149 13.02 27.99 -6.57
C LYS A 149 13.49 26.86 -7.48
N ASP A 150 14.47 26.07 -7.06
CA ASP A 150 14.96 24.93 -7.83
C ASP A 150 13.86 23.86 -7.96
N PHE A 151 13.12 23.64 -6.88
CA PHE A 151 12.01 22.69 -6.86
C PHE A 151 10.83 23.17 -7.72
N GLU A 152 10.45 24.45 -7.64
CA GLU A 152 9.43 25.05 -8.50
C GLU A 152 9.81 25.00 -9.99
N LEU A 153 11.09 25.21 -10.30
CA LEU A 153 11.59 25.10 -11.67
C LEU A 153 11.50 23.65 -12.15
N PHE A 154 11.91 22.68 -11.31
CA PHE A 154 11.79 21.26 -11.61
C PHE A 154 10.34 20.83 -11.86
N GLN A 155 9.39 21.28 -11.04
CA GLN A 155 7.96 20.97 -11.21
C GLN A 155 7.40 21.44 -12.55
N LYS A 156 7.98 22.46 -13.18
CA LYS A 156 7.59 22.92 -14.53
C LYS A 156 8.14 22.06 -15.67
N THR A 157 9.10 21.18 -15.38
CA THR A 157 9.76 20.30 -16.36
C THR A 157 9.19 18.89 -16.43
N VAL A 158 8.32 18.53 -15.48
CA VAL A 158 7.72 17.19 -15.31
C VAL A 158 6.28 17.10 -15.79
#